data_AF-A0A9D8I1V3-F1
#
_entry.id   AF-A0A9D8I1V3-F1
#
_cell.length_a   1.000
_cell.length_b   1.000
_cell.length_c   1.000
_cell.angle_alpha   90.00
_cell.angle_beta   90.00
_cell.angle_gamma   90.00
#
_symmetry.space_group_name_H-M   'P 1'
#
loop_
_entity.id
_entity.type
_entity.pdbx_description
1 polymer ?
#
loop_
_entity_poly.entity_id
_entity_poly.type
_entity_poly.pdbx_seq_one_letter_code
_entity_poly.pdbx_strand_id
1 'polypeptide(L)'
;MNIGTVSTFLVVVLLIASVVAASLEPHWSSRDGRRFIARAARLEPRDRPSWVEVRGRVDRDSILISARRRRHAHLNGTYHLAGTGEGSRRATVVVLRGDGDVLLRLPRNSRTLRAMTATSDPGANPPA
;
A
#
# COMPACT_ATOMS: atom_id res chain seq x y z
N MET A 1 -27.86 19.38 30.59
CA MET A 1 -27.04 19.18 29.37
C MET A 1 -27.94 19.48 28.18
N ASN A 2 -27.68 20.56 27.45
CA ASN A 2 -28.62 21.07 26.44
C ASN A 2 -28.54 20.22 25.17
N ILE A 3 -29.70 19.88 24.60
CA ILE A 3 -29.81 19.10 23.35
C ILE A 3 -29.00 19.74 22.20
N GLY A 4 -28.92 21.08 22.16
CA GLY A 4 -28.07 21.80 21.20
C GLY A 4 -26.58 21.51 21.36
N THR A 5 -26.07 21.40 22.60
CA THR A 5 -24.66 21.11 22.88
C THR A 5 -24.28 19.68 22.48
N VAL A 6 -25.18 18.72 22.70
CA VAL A 6 -24.97 17.32 22.30
C VAL A 6 -24.94 17.19 20.77
N SER A 7 -25.83 17.90 20.07
CA SER A 7 -25.90 17.90 18.60
C SER A 7 -24.63 18.49 17.96
N THR A 8 -24.19 19.66 18.43
CA THR A 8 -22.96 20.29 17.91
C THR A 8 -21.73 19.42 18.17
N PHE A 9 -21.62 18.82 19.36
CA PHE A 9 -20.51 17.93 19.69
C PHE A 9 -20.46 16.71 18.75
N LEU A 10 -21.61 16.09 18.47
CA LEU A 10 -21.70 14.93 17.57
C LEU A 10 -21.23 15.30 16.14
N VAL A 11 -21.67 16.44 15.62
CA VAL A 11 -21.26 16.90 14.28
C VAL A 11 -19.75 17.10 14.19
N VAL A 12 -19.14 17.74 15.19
CA VAL A 12 -17.67 17.96 15.22
C VAL A 12 -16.92 16.62 15.27
N VAL A 13 -17.37 15.68 16.10
CA VAL A 13 -16.76 14.34 16.19
C VAL A 13 -16.84 13.60 14.86
N LEU A 14 -17.99 13.65 14.17
CA LEU A 14 -18.17 13.01 12.87
C LEU A 14 -17.29 13.64 11.79
N LEU A 15 -17.14 14.96 11.77
CA LEU A 15 -16.25 15.66 10.85
C LEU A 15 -14.79 15.27 11.08
N ILE A 16 -14.33 15.26 12.33
CA ILE A 16 -12.96 14.83 12.67
C ILE A 16 -12.74 13.36 12.26
N ALA A 17 -13.68 12.47 12.60
CA ALA A 17 -13.59 11.06 12.25
C ALA A 17 -13.51 10.86 10.72
N SER A 18 -14.28 11.62 9.94
CA SER A 18 -14.25 11.58 8.48
C SER A 18 -12.88 12.02 7.92
N VAL A 19 -12.33 13.12 8.42
CA VAL A 19 -11.00 13.61 8.01
C VAL A 19 -9.89 12.61 8.37
N VAL A 20 -9.97 12.01 9.56
CA VAL A 20 -9.02 10.98 10.00
C VAL A 20 -9.15 9.74 9.12
N ALA A 21 -10.37 9.25 8.86
CA ALA A 21 -10.61 8.09 8.00
C ALA A 21 -10.10 8.31 6.57
N ALA A 22 -10.29 9.50 6.00
CA ALA A 22 -9.76 9.86 4.68
C ALA A 22 -8.23 9.93 4.65
N SER A 23 -7.59 10.22 5.79
CA SER A 23 -6.14 10.30 5.94
C SER A 23 -5.47 8.96 6.23
N LEU A 24 -6.24 7.93 6.57
CA LEU A 24 -5.72 6.58 6.77
C LEU A 24 -5.48 5.93 5.40
N GLU A 25 -4.21 5.84 5.04
CA GLU A 25 -3.77 5.12 3.85
C GLU A 25 -4.27 3.66 3.96
N PRO A 26 -5.04 3.13 2.99
CA PRO A 26 -5.57 1.78 3.07
C PRO A 26 -4.41 0.80 3.02
N HIS A 27 -4.02 0.31 4.20
CA HIS A 27 -2.97 -0.67 4.37
C HIS A 27 -3.42 -1.78 5.31
N TRP A 28 -3.25 -3.01 4.84
CA TRP A 28 -3.31 -4.19 5.66
C TRP A 28 -2.15 -5.10 5.27
N SER A 29 -1.58 -5.79 6.23
CA SER A 29 -0.55 -6.80 6.02
C SER A 29 -0.88 -8.00 6.89
N SER A 30 -0.74 -9.22 6.36
CA SER A 30 -0.79 -10.44 7.14
C SER A 30 0.34 -10.48 8.17
N ARG A 31 0.20 -11.39 9.14
CA ARG A 31 1.15 -11.52 10.25
C ARG A 31 2.59 -11.77 9.77
N ASP A 32 2.72 -12.59 8.73
CA ASP A 32 3.96 -12.98 8.05
C ASP A 32 4.41 -11.99 6.96
N GLY A 33 3.65 -10.92 6.71
CA GLY A 33 3.95 -9.94 5.66
C GLY A 33 3.66 -10.39 4.23
N ARG A 34 3.29 -11.66 4.02
CA ARG A 34 3.17 -12.28 2.69
C ARG A 34 1.88 -11.95 1.95
N ARG A 35 0.85 -11.43 2.61
CA ARG A 35 -0.38 -10.96 1.97
C ARG A 35 -0.64 -9.53 2.42
N PHE A 36 -1.11 -8.70 1.50
CA PHE A 36 -1.33 -7.29 1.82
C PHE A 36 -2.44 -6.66 1.02
N ILE A 37 -2.93 -5.54 1.54
CA ILE A 37 -3.72 -4.54 0.84
C ILE A 37 -2.92 -3.25 0.91
N ALA A 38 -2.78 -2.58 -0.21
CA ALA A 38 -2.02 -1.33 -0.33
C ALA A 38 -2.49 -0.52 -1.53
N ARG A 39 -1.90 0.66 -1.74
CA ARG A 39 -2.12 1.44 -2.96
C ARG A 39 -1.03 1.17 -3.96
N ALA A 40 -1.42 0.93 -5.22
CA ALA A 40 -0.51 0.85 -6.34
C ALA A 40 -0.90 1.84 -7.44
N ALA A 41 0.06 2.21 -8.27
CA ALA A 41 -0.13 3.01 -9.47
C ALA A 41 0.83 2.51 -10.56
N ARG A 42 0.46 2.66 -11.82
CA ARG A 42 1.41 2.42 -12.91
C ARG A 42 2.46 3.53 -12.90
N LEU A 43 3.73 3.16 -13.15
CA LEU A 43 4.78 4.13 -13.38
C LEU A 43 4.64 4.65 -14.82
N GLU A 44 4.07 5.84 -14.97
CA GLU A 44 3.94 6.52 -16.27
C GLU A 44 4.78 7.80 -16.28
N PRO A 45 5.53 8.10 -17.37
CA PRO A 45 6.48 9.21 -17.38
C PRO A 45 5.88 10.62 -17.29
N ARG A 46 4.59 10.78 -17.62
CA ARG A 46 3.99 12.11 -17.87
C ARG A 46 2.80 12.46 -16.99
N ASP A 47 2.32 11.54 -16.15
CA ASP A 47 1.10 11.75 -15.37
C ASP A 47 1.31 11.56 -13.86
N ARG A 48 0.47 12.25 -13.08
CA ARG A 48 0.40 12.00 -11.64
C ARG A 48 -0.08 10.56 -11.42
N PRO A 49 0.60 9.77 -10.57
CA PRO A 49 0.23 8.38 -10.35
C PRO A 49 -1.20 8.26 -9.82
N SER A 50 -2.04 7.54 -10.55
CA SER A 50 -3.40 7.21 -10.14
C SER A 50 -3.37 6.07 -9.14
N TRP A 51 -3.35 6.42 -7.85
CA TRP A 51 -3.25 5.46 -6.77
C TRP A 51 -4.57 4.71 -6.55
N VAL A 52 -4.52 3.39 -6.65
CA VAL A 52 -5.69 2.53 -6.47
C VAL A 52 -5.40 1.41 -5.49
N GLU A 53 -6.43 0.98 -4.76
CA GLU A 53 -6.32 -0.16 -3.84
C GLU A 53 -6.10 -1.46 -4.62
N VAL A 54 -5.05 -2.18 -4.23
CA VAL A 54 -4.72 -3.51 -4.73
C VAL A 54 -4.54 -4.48 -3.56
N ARG A 55 -4.76 -5.76 -3.86
CA ARG A 55 -4.33 -6.87 -3.02
C ARG A 55 -3.05 -7.42 -3.59
N GLY A 56 -2.15 -7.87 -2.74
CA GLY A 56 -0.95 -8.53 -3.20
C GLY A 56 -0.52 -9.68 -2.32
N ARG A 57 0.35 -10.49 -2.90
CA ARG A 57 1.00 -11.61 -2.23
C ARG A 57 2.49 -11.58 -2.55
N VAL A 58 3.32 -11.63 -1.51
CA VAL A 58 4.75 -11.86 -1.62
C VAL A 58 4.97 -13.37 -1.62
N ASP A 59 5.59 -13.86 -2.69
CA ASP A 59 6.14 -15.20 -2.79
C ASP A 59 7.67 -15.16 -2.70
N ARG A 60 8.34 -16.31 -2.81
CA ARG A 60 9.79 -16.41 -2.62
C ARG A 60 10.59 -15.45 -3.46
N ASP A 61 10.26 -15.33 -4.75
CA ASP A 61 11.02 -14.52 -5.71
C ASP A 61 10.16 -13.48 -6.43
N SER A 62 8.86 -13.42 -6.13
CA SER A 62 7.92 -12.61 -6.89
C SER A 62 6.80 -12.03 -6.03
N ILE A 63 6.15 -11.01 -6.56
CA ILE A 63 5.07 -10.27 -5.93
C ILE A 63 3.89 -10.31 -6.88
N LEU A 64 2.85 -11.03 -6.49
CA LEU A 64 1.60 -11.10 -7.24
C LEU A 64 0.72 -9.91 -6.83
N ILE A 65 0.23 -9.14 -7.80
CA ILE A 65 -0.72 -8.05 -7.58
C ILE A 65 -2.06 -8.38 -8.24
N SER A 66 -3.14 -8.04 -7.53
CA SER A 66 -4.52 -8.15 -8.00
C SER A 66 -5.30 -6.89 -7.63
N ALA A 67 -5.71 -6.13 -8.63
CA ALA A 67 -6.57 -4.97 -8.50
C ALA A 67 -8.01 -5.39 -8.22
N ARG A 68 -8.68 -4.64 -7.34
CA ARG A 68 -10.06 -4.94 -6.92
C ARG A 68 -11.11 -4.64 -8.00
N ARG A 69 -10.84 -3.70 -8.91
CA ARG A 69 -11.80 -3.26 -9.94
C ARG A 69 -11.28 -3.57 -11.33
N ARG A 70 -12.16 -4.06 -12.22
CA ARG A 70 -11.83 -4.44 -13.61
C ARG A 70 -11.09 -3.35 -14.41
N ARG A 71 -11.47 -2.08 -14.26
CA ARG A 71 -10.79 -0.95 -14.91
C ARG A 71 -9.30 -0.78 -14.55
N HIS A 72 -8.87 -1.40 -13.45
CA HIS A 72 -7.47 -1.41 -12.98
C HIS A 72 -6.79 -2.77 -13.20
N ALA A 73 -7.39 -3.67 -14.01
CA ALA A 73 -6.82 -4.98 -14.29
C ALA A 73 -5.44 -4.93 -14.96
N HIS A 74 -5.05 -3.79 -15.53
CA HIS A 74 -3.71 -3.54 -16.05
C HIS A 74 -2.60 -3.55 -14.98
N LEU A 75 -2.96 -3.52 -13.68
CA LEU A 75 -2.02 -3.68 -12.56
C LEU A 75 -1.94 -5.14 -12.08
N ASN A 76 -2.74 -6.04 -12.65
CA ASN A 76 -2.68 -7.45 -12.30
C ASN A 76 -1.44 -8.06 -12.94
N GLY A 77 -0.68 -8.84 -12.17
CA GLY A 77 0.49 -9.50 -12.71
C GLY A 77 1.43 -9.99 -11.63
N THR A 78 2.54 -10.56 -12.11
CA THR A 78 3.67 -10.99 -11.29
C THR A 78 4.79 -9.99 -11.48
N TYR A 79 5.33 -9.48 -10.38
CA TYR A 79 6.36 -8.46 -10.39
C TYR A 79 7.54 -8.84 -9.49
N HIS A 80 8.67 -8.19 -9.69
CA HIS A 80 9.86 -8.30 -8.86
C HIS A 80 10.19 -6.95 -8.25
N LEU A 81 10.79 -6.96 -7.06
CA LEU A 81 11.27 -5.72 -6.44
C LEU A 81 12.45 -5.17 -7.25
N ALA A 82 12.29 -3.98 -7.83
CA ALA A 82 13.36 -3.30 -8.53
C ALA A 82 14.08 -2.28 -7.64
N GLY A 83 13.39 -1.75 -6.63
CA GLY A 83 13.97 -0.80 -5.69
C GLY A 83 12.95 -0.18 -4.76
N THR A 84 13.44 0.68 -3.87
CA THR A 84 12.61 1.47 -2.96
C THR A 84 13.01 2.94 -3.08
N GLY A 85 12.04 3.82 -2.88
CA GLY A 85 12.21 5.27 -2.89
C GLY A 85 11.43 5.90 -1.75
N GLU A 86 11.76 7.16 -1.46
CA GLU A 86 11.05 7.92 -0.45
C GLU A 86 9.65 8.29 -0.94
N GLY A 87 8.64 7.96 -0.14
CA GLY A 87 7.28 8.45 -0.31
C GLY A 87 7.03 9.69 0.56
N SER A 88 5.88 9.71 1.24
CA SER A 88 5.61 10.72 2.27
C SER A 88 6.35 10.40 3.58
N ARG A 89 6.26 11.29 4.57
CA ARG A 89 6.85 11.09 5.92
C ARG A 89 6.43 9.77 6.58
N ARG A 90 5.31 9.16 6.18
CA ARG A 90 4.77 7.90 6.75
C ARG A 90 4.84 6.71 5.80
N ALA A 91 5.24 6.91 4.55
CA ALA A 91 5.18 5.87 3.52
C ALA A 91 6.49 5.73 2.73
N THR A 92 6.77 4.51 2.31
CA THR A 92 7.81 4.14 1.35
C THR A 92 7.13 3.82 0.03
N VAL A 93 7.71 4.29 -1.08
CA VAL A 93 7.30 3.86 -2.42
C VAL A 93 8.23 2.74 -2.86
N VAL A 94 7.65 1.65 -3.31
CA VAL A 94 8.35 0.46 -3.78
C VAL A 94 8.14 0.40 -5.29
N VAL A 95 9.23 0.22 -6.04
CA VAL A 95 9.20 0.07 -7.49
C VAL A 95 9.22 -1.41 -7.83
N LEU A 96 8.20 -1.85 -8.55
CA LEU A 96 7.98 -3.22 -8.97
C LEU A 96 8.09 -3.31 -10.49
N ARG A 97 8.80 -4.30 -11.00
CA ARG A 97 9.02 -4.51 -12.44
C ARG A 97 8.50 -5.87 -12.89
N GLY A 98 7.85 -5.91 -14.05
CA GLY A 98 7.22 -7.09 -14.65
C GLY A 98 6.65 -6.72 -16.01
N ASP A 99 5.41 -7.13 -16.32
CA ASP A 99 4.70 -6.74 -17.55
C ASP A 99 4.50 -5.22 -17.71
N GLY A 100 4.69 -4.48 -16.62
CA GLY A 100 4.86 -3.04 -16.59
C GLY A 100 5.55 -2.61 -15.30
N ASP A 101 6.02 -1.38 -15.26
CA ASP A 101 6.56 -0.83 -14.02
C ASP A 101 5.41 -0.30 -13.14
N VAL A 102 5.36 -0.73 -11.89
CA VAL A 102 4.32 -0.41 -10.91
C VAL A 102 4.95 0.18 -9.68
N LEU A 103 4.35 1.26 -9.18
CA LEU A 103 4.65 1.86 -7.90
C LEU A 103 3.70 1.30 -6.86
N LEU A 104 4.23 0.84 -5.72
CA LEU A 104 3.46 0.39 -4.57
C LEU A 104 3.77 1.27 -3.37
N ARG A 105 2.74 1.76 -2.68
CA ARG A 105 2.88 2.61 -1.50
C ARG A 105 2.56 1.83 -0.24
N LEU A 106 3.56 1.69 0.63
CA LEU A 106 3.46 0.96 1.89
C LEU A 106 3.87 1.85 3.07
N PRO A 107 3.30 1.68 4.26
CA PRO A 107 3.82 2.33 5.47
C PRO A 107 5.28 1.93 5.72
N ARG A 108 6.10 2.87 6.21
CA ARG A 108 7.55 2.65 6.46
C ARG A 108 7.84 1.44 7.38
N ASN A 109 6.92 1.10 8.27
CA ASN A 109 7.02 -0.02 9.22
C ASN A 109 6.24 -1.28 8.77
N SER A 110 5.78 -1.34 7.52
CA SER A 110 5.00 -2.47 7.02
C SER A 110 5.80 -3.78 7.05
N ARG A 111 5.17 -4.87 7.51
CA ARG A 111 5.78 -6.21 7.47
C ARG A 111 5.96 -6.71 6.04
N THR A 112 5.09 -6.31 5.13
CA THR A 112 5.21 -6.60 3.70
C THR A 112 6.48 -6.00 3.11
N LEU A 113 6.83 -4.77 3.49
CA LEU A 113 8.07 -4.14 3.03
C LEU A 113 9.28 -4.99 3.44
N ARG A 114 9.31 -5.47 4.69
CA ARG A 114 10.37 -6.37 5.20
C ARG A 114 10.41 -7.70 4.46
N ALA A 115 9.25 -8.29 4.18
CA ALA A 115 9.16 -9.56 3.44
C ALA A 115 9.67 -9.40 1.99
N MET A 116 9.31 -8.33 1.30
CA MET A 116 9.77 -8.04 -0.06
C MET A 116 11.28 -7.86 -0.12
N THR A 117 11.84 -7.06 0.80
CA THR A 117 13.29 -6.81 0.82
C THR A 117 14.09 -8.08 1.14
N ALA A 118 13.58 -8.94 2.04
CA ALA A 118 14.24 -10.20 2.35
C ALA A 118 14.29 -11.17 1.16
N THR A 119 13.25 -11.19 0.32
CA THR A 119 13.20 -11.95 -0.93
C THR A 119 14.19 -11.44 -1.99
N SER A 120 14.50 -10.14 -1.96
CA SER A 120 15.29 -9.48 -3.02
C SER A 120 16.79 -9.57 -2.78
N ASP A 121 17.19 -9.97 -1.58
CA ASP A 121 18.58 -10.11 -1.17
C ASP A 121 18.95 -11.60 -1.18
N PRO A 122 19.68 -12.09 -2.20
CA PRO A 122 20.07 -13.51 -2.29
C PRO A 122 21.01 -13.97 -1.16
N GLY A 123 21.41 -13.08 -0.23
CA GLY A 123 22.22 -13.40 0.95
C GLY A 123 21.56 -13.15 2.31
N ALA A 124 20.30 -12.69 2.38
CA ALA A 124 19.66 -12.35 3.66
C ALA A 124 19.16 -13.61 4.39
N ASN A 125 19.93 -14.06 5.39
CA ASN A 125 19.55 -15.12 6.31
C ASN A 125 18.18 -14.81 6.96
N PRO A 126 17.18 -15.71 6.94
CA PRO A 126 15.88 -15.44 7.55
C PRO A 126 16.01 -15.19 9.07
N PRO A 127 15.21 -14.28 9.64
CA PRO A 127 15.18 -14.12 11.10
C PRO A 127 14.69 -15.42 11.74
N ALA A 128 15.49 -15.92 12.69
CA ALA A 128 15.21 -17.10 13.52
C ALA A 128 13.92 -16.95 14.34
#